data_AF-A0A937DRU7-F1
#
_entry.id   AF-A0A937DRU7-F1
#
_cell.length_a   1.000
_cell.length_b   1.000
_cell.length_c   1.000
_cell.angle_alpha   90.00
_cell.angle_beta   90.00
_cell.angle_gamma   90.00
#
_symmetry.space_group_name_H-M   'P 1'
#
loop_
_entity.id
_entity.type
_entity.pdbx_description
1 polymer ?
#
loop_
_entity_poly.entity_id
_entity_poly.type
_entity_poly.pdbx_seq_one_letter_code
_entity_poly.pdbx_strand_id
1 'polypeptide(L)'
;MTAPRPATLLILLIAALGLAACEKPKPQAAAVGPGPTPQEVEFNDRKESLLQQLATCESGSWGPQPRPIYGSRGAYHGRFQFTLRTFMTYTRMRDGTVITAKEAAEYAQDYYKAANLAWYMIYDLNEPWHWPLCSRKLGIPAQLRAIRAMAG
;
A
#
# COMPACT_ATOMS: atom_id res chain seq x y z
N MET A 1 -58.45 -35.93 29.96
CA MET A 1 -58.39 -35.55 31.38
C MET A 1 -57.60 -34.24 31.47
N THR A 2 -58.20 -33.20 32.07
CA THR A 2 -57.59 -32.07 32.83
C THR A 2 -56.39 -31.32 32.23
N ALA A 3 -56.23 -30.00 32.26
CA ALA A 3 -56.98 -28.78 32.61
C ALA A 3 -55.98 -27.62 32.30
N PRO A 4 -56.40 -26.39 31.91
CA PRO A 4 -55.47 -25.27 31.78
C PRO A 4 -55.25 -24.60 33.15
N ARG A 5 -54.06 -24.04 33.40
CA ARG A 5 -53.80 -23.19 34.57
C ARG A 5 -53.09 -21.89 34.20
N PRO A 6 -53.34 -20.80 34.96
CA PRO A 6 -53.35 -19.43 34.46
C PRO A 6 -52.27 -18.52 35.05
N ALA A 7 -52.07 -17.41 34.33
CA ALA A 7 -51.70 -16.05 34.76
C ALA A 7 -51.05 -15.83 36.13
N THR A 8 -49.88 -15.17 36.16
CA THR A 8 -49.58 -14.22 37.24
C THR A 8 -48.60 -13.11 36.81
N LEU A 9 -49.17 -11.90 36.81
CA LEU A 9 -48.65 -10.57 37.14
C LEU A 9 -47.36 -9.98 36.52
N LEU A 10 -47.62 -8.97 35.70
CA LEU A 10 -47.05 -7.61 35.70
C LEU A 10 -46.30 -7.22 36.99
N ILE A 11 -45.02 -6.88 36.89
CA ILE A 11 -44.30 -6.09 37.91
C ILE A 11 -43.77 -4.82 37.24
N LEU A 12 -44.20 -3.70 37.81
CA LEU A 12 -43.88 -2.32 37.46
C LEU A 12 -42.42 -1.97 37.78
N LEU A 13 -41.87 -1.16 36.88
CA LEU A 13 -40.74 -0.25 37.03
C LEU A 13 -40.62 0.36 38.43
N ILE A 14 -39.39 0.45 38.97
CA ILE A 14 -38.86 1.63 39.67
C ILE A 14 -37.38 1.77 39.27
N ALA A 15 -37.07 2.83 38.54
CA ALA A 15 -35.73 3.34 38.37
C ALA A 15 -35.32 4.10 39.63
N ALA A 16 -34.23 3.70 40.26
CA ALA A 16 -33.57 4.49 41.30
C ALA A 16 -32.20 4.92 40.76
N LEU A 17 -32.08 6.23 40.53
CA LEU A 17 -30.84 6.92 40.19
C LEU A 17 -29.83 6.73 41.33
N GLY A 18 -28.87 5.84 41.12
CA GLY A 18 -27.63 5.83 41.89
C GLY A 18 -26.68 6.88 41.30
N LEU A 19 -26.39 7.93 42.06
CA LEU A 19 -25.27 8.85 41.85
C LEU A 19 -23.95 8.07 42.04
N ALA A 20 -23.56 7.28 41.05
CA ALA A 20 -22.18 6.85 40.89
C ALA A 20 -21.46 7.97 40.15
N ALA A 21 -20.54 8.65 40.82
CA ALA A 21 -19.55 9.46 40.14
C ALA A 21 -18.78 8.54 39.19
N CYS A 22 -19.13 8.55 37.90
CA CYS A 22 -18.27 7.99 36.86
C CYS A 22 -17.01 8.86 36.84
N GLU A 23 -15.99 8.45 37.61
CA GLU A 23 -14.62 8.77 37.25
C GLU A 23 -14.43 8.26 35.82
N LYS A 24 -14.48 9.20 34.86
CA LYS A 24 -14.17 8.91 33.47
C LYS A 24 -12.78 8.27 33.48
N PRO A 25 -12.59 7.05 32.93
CA PRO A 25 -11.25 6.53 32.74
C PRO A 25 -10.49 7.58 31.95
N LYS A 26 -9.41 8.10 32.55
CA LYS A 26 -8.47 8.98 31.85
C LYS A 26 -8.11 8.23 30.57
N PRO A 27 -8.23 8.82 29.37
CA PRO A 27 -7.81 8.15 28.15
C PRO A 27 -6.36 7.75 28.38
N GLN A 28 -6.11 6.45 28.55
CA GLN A 28 -4.76 5.93 28.48
C GLN A 28 -4.38 6.21 27.04
N ALA A 29 -3.58 7.27 26.85
CA ALA A 29 -2.95 7.54 25.57
C ALA A 29 -2.31 6.21 25.16
N ALA A 30 -2.82 5.62 24.07
CA ALA A 30 -2.23 4.42 23.53
C ALA A 30 -0.74 4.71 23.41
N ALA A 31 0.09 3.89 24.06
CA ALA A 31 1.52 4.03 23.98
C ALA A 31 1.87 4.05 22.49
N VAL A 32 2.33 5.21 22.00
CA VAL A 32 2.84 5.33 20.63
C VAL A 32 3.97 4.32 20.58
N GLY A 33 3.81 3.28 19.78
CA GLY A 33 4.81 2.24 19.63
C GLY A 33 6.17 2.87 19.30
N PRO A 34 7.29 2.19 19.60
CA PRO A 34 8.60 2.68 19.19
C PRO A 34 8.56 3.01 17.69
N GLY A 35 9.05 4.21 17.34
CA GLY A 35 9.18 4.63 15.95
C GLY A 35 10.15 3.73 15.17
N PRO A 36 10.28 3.92 13.85
CA PRO A 36 11.15 3.09 13.03
C PRO A 36 12.60 3.16 13.52
N THR A 37 13.28 2.03 13.46
CA THR A 37 14.71 1.90 13.72
C THR A 37 15.54 2.64 12.66
N PRO A 38 16.79 3.03 12.96
CA PRO A 38 17.68 3.66 11.97
C PRO A 38 17.85 2.83 10.69
N GLN A 39 17.86 1.50 10.84
CA GLN A 39 17.97 0.54 9.73
C GLN A 39 16.72 0.55 8.83
N GLU A 40 15.52 0.61 9.43
CA GLU A 40 14.27 0.75 8.67
C GLU A 40 14.19 2.09 7.94
N VAL A 41 14.67 3.17 8.56
CA VAL A 41 14.76 4.49 7.90
C VAL A 41 15.70 4.41 6.70
N GLU A 42 16.92 3.88 6.87
CA GLU A 42 17.88 3.75 5.76
C GLU A 42 17.34 2.86 4.63
N PHE A 43 16.68 1.75 4.96
CA PHE A 43 16.04 0.89 3.97
C PHE A 43 15.00 1.66 3.15
N ASN A 44 14.12 2.42 3.82
CA ASN A 44 13.06 3.17 3.17
C ASN A 44 13.63 4.31 2.30
N ASP A 45 14.65 5.02 2.77
CA ASP A 45 15.32 6.08 2.02
C ASP A 45 15.95 5.54 0.73
N ARG A 46 16.62 4.38 0.80
CA ARG A 46 17.22 3.75 -0.38
C ARG A 46 16.17 3.21 -1.34
N LYS A 47 15.09 2.63 -0.83
CA LYS A 47 13.93 2.22 -1.64
C LYS A 47 13.36 3.41 -2.39
N GLU A 48 13.09 4.51 -1.70
CA GLU A 48 12.53 5.72 -2.28
C GLU A 48 13.48 6.32 -3.33
N SER A 49 14.77 6.46 -2.99
CA SER A 49 15.79 6.96 -3.91
C SER A 49 15.85 6.15 -5.21
N LEU A 50 15.85 4.82 -5.12
CA LEU A 50 15.86 3.94 -6.29
C LEU A 50 14.61 4.15 -7.15
N LEU A 51 13.43 4.22 -6.55
CA LEU A 51 12.16 4.42 -7.27
C LEU A 51 12.09 5.81 -7.94
N GLN A 52 12.59 6.85 -7.28
CA GLN A 52 12.70 8.19 -7.87
C GLN A 52 13.68 8.20 -9.06
N GLN A 53 14.84 7.57 -8.93
CA GLN A 53 15.81 7.42 -10.01
C GLN A 53 15.22 6.67 -11.21
N LEU A 54 14.51 5.56 -10.96
CA LEU A 54 13.86 4.77 -11.99
C LEU A 54 12.79 5.58 -12.73
N ALA A 55 11.85 6.19 -12.00
CA ALA A 55 10.81 7.04 -12.58
C ALA A 55 11.40 8.18 -13.43
N THR A 56 12.43 8.84 -12.90
CA THR A 56 13.13 9.91 -13.63
C THR A 56 13.80 9.39 -14.90
N CYS A 57 14.39 8.21 -14.87
CA CYS A 57 15.00 7.61 -16.05
C CYS A 57 13.96 7.23 -17.12
N GLU A 58 12.81 6.69 -16.70
CA GLU A 58 11.77 6.19 -17.59
C GLU A 58 10.94 7.29 -18.23
N SER A 59 10.53 8.30 -17.47
CA SER A 59 9.60 9.33 -17.95
C SER A 59 10.11 10.77 -17.79
N GLY A 60 11.34 10.96 -17.31
CA GLY A 60 11.90 12.29 -17.05
C GLY A 60 11.32 13.00 -15.82
N SER A 61 10.52 12.32 -14.99
CA SER A 61 9.91 12.93 -13.79
C SER A 61 9.54 11.87 -12.74
N TRP A 62 9.32 12.31 -11.50
CA TRP A 62 8.90 11.48 -10.38
C TRP A 62 7.86 12.21 -9.52
N GLY A 63 7.22 11.47 -8.61
CA GLY A 63 6.24 12.01 -7.67
C GLY A 63 4.81 12.13 -8.23
N PRO A 64 3.85 12.50 -7.37
CA PRO A 64 2.48 12.76 -7.78
C PRO A 64 2.41 14.03 -8.64
N GLN A 65 1.83 13.92 -9.83
CA GLN A 65 1.58 15.04 -10.73
C GLN A 65 0.19 14.92 -11.36
N PRO A 66 -0.54 16.02 -11.61
CA PRO A 66 -1.89 15.96 -12.14
C PRO A 66 -1.93 15.59 -13.63
N ARG A 67 -0.84 15.82 -14.36
CA ARG A 67 -0.77 15.50 -15.78
C ARG A 67 -0.39 14.02 -15.97
N PRO A 68 -1.18 13.25 -16.73
CA PRO A 68 -0.81 11.89 -17.10
C PRO A 68 0.38 11.92 -18.06
N ILE A 69 1.23 10.90 -17.99
CA ILE A 69 2.38 10.73 -18.88
C ILE A 69 2.22 9.43 -19.66
N TYR A 70 2.51 9.50 -20.95
CA TYR A 70 2.41 8.36 -21.86
C TYR A 70 3.68 8.23 -22.69
N GLY A 71 4.19 7.01 -22.82
CA GLY A 71 5.26 6.65 -23.75
C GLY A 71 4.74 5.99 -25.01
N SER A 72 5.55 6.05 -26.08
CA SER A 72 5.32 5.33 -27.36
C SER A 72 3.86 5.33 -27.81
N ARG A 73 3.33 6.52 -28.15
CA ARG A 73 1.94 6.72 -28.62
C ARG A 73 0.86 6.11 -27.70
N GLY A 74 1.12 6.03 -26.39
CA GLY A 74 0.14 5.53 -25.41
C GLY A 74 0.32 4.07 -25.00
N ALA A 75 1.36 3.37 -25.47
CA ALA A 75 1.61 1.99 -25.05
C ALA A 75 2.12 1.85 -23.61
N TYR A 76 2.74 2.90 -23.08
CA TYR A 76 3.34 2.94 -21.75
C TYR A 76 2.69 4.05 -20.92
N HIS A 77 2.47 3.79 -19.63
CA HIS A 77 1.67 4.62 -18.75
C HIS A 77 2.45 5.03 -17.49
N GLY A 78 2.33 6.30 -17.15
CA GLY A 78 2.82 6.86 -15.90
C GLY A 78 4.34 6.92 -15.80
N ARG A 79 4.82 7.20 -14.59
CA ARG A 79 6.23 7.61 -14.38
C ARG A 79 7.19 6.44 -14.50
N PHE A 80 6.68 5.24 -14.23
CA PHE A 80 7.41 3.98 -14.41
C PHE A 80 7.15 3.34 -15.77
N GLN A 81 6.45 4.03 -16.69
CA GLN A 81 6.23 3.59 -18.07
C GLN A 81 5.74 2.13 -18.16
N PHE A 82 4.71 1.78 -17.38
CA PHE A 82 4.15 0.43 -17.41
C PHE A 82 3.34 0.18 -18.68
N THR A 83 3.38 -1.04 -19.21
CA THR A 83 2.28 -1.51 -20.08
C THR A 83 1.09 -1.93 -19.22
N LEU A 84 -0.13 -1.78 -19.74
CA LEU A 84 -1.35 -2.19 -19.01
C LEU A 84 -1.34 -3.69 -18.68
N ARG A 85 -0.91 -4.52 -19.63
CA ARG A 85 -0.83 -5.98 -19.43
C ARG A 85 0.12 -6.33 -18.29
N THR A 86 1.30 -5.72 -18.25
CA THR A 86 2.26 -5.91 -17.16
C THR A 86 1.61 -5.49 -15.84
N PHE A 87 1.05 -4.29 -15.78
CA PHE A 87 0.43 -3.77 -14.54
C PHE A 87 -0.64 -4.72 -14.01
N MET A 88 -1.60 -5.14 -14.85
CA MET A 88 -2.65 -6.08 -14.49
C MET A 88 -2.10 -7.43 -14.00
N THR A 89 -1.08 -7.96 -14.70
CA THR A 89 -0.48 -9.26 -14.37
C THR A 89 0.17 -9.23 -13.00
N TYR A 90 1.01 -8.22 -12.74
CA TYR A 90 1.75 -8.13 -11.49
C TYR A 90 0.88 -7.69 -10.32
N THR A 91 -0.16 -6.88 -10.53
CA THR A 91 -1.17 -6.61 -9.50
C THR A 91 -1.83 -7.92 -9.07
N ARG A 92 -2.32 -8.73 -10.02
CA ARG A 92 -2.91 -10.03 -9.71
C ARG A 92 -1.93 -10.98 -9.02
N MET A 93 -0.67 -11.00 -9.44
CA MET A 93 0.35 -11.84 -8.79
C MET A 93 0.66 -11.40 -7.37
N ARG A 94 0.71 -10.09 -7.10
CA ARG A 94 1.08 -9.54 -5.78
C ARG A 94 0.03 -9.82 -4.72
N ASP A 95 -1.24 -9.55 -5.04
CA ASP A 95 -2.30 -9.50 -4.03
C ASP A 95 -3.62 -10.17 -4.49
N GLY A 96 -3.63 -10.83 -5.65
CA GLY A 96 -4.81 -11.49 -6.19
C GLY A 96 -5.84 -10.56 -6.83
N THR A 97 -5.64 -9.24 -6.77
CA THR A 97 -6.60 -8.27 -7.31
C THR A 97 -6.66 -8.36 -8.83
N VAL A 98 -7.87 -8.52 -9.36
CA VAL A 98 -8.14 -8.49 -10.80
C VAL A 98 -8.70 -7.13 -11.15
N ILE A 99 -7.97 -6.37 -11.96
CA ILE A 99 -8.37 -5.04 -12.44
C ILE A 99 -8.60 -5.06 -13.95
N THR A 100 -9.45 -4.16 -14.41
CA THR A 100 -9.70 -3.90 -15.83
C THR A 100 -8.55 -3.12 -16.47
N ALA A 101 -8.49 -3.08 -17.81
CA ALA A 101 -7.51 -2.26 -18.51
C ALA A 101 -7.67 -0.76 -18.22
N LYS A 102 -8.91 -0.30 -17.98
CA LYS A 102 -9.19 1.10 -17.60
C LYS A 102 -8.61 1.42 -16.23
N GLU A 103 -8.87 0.58 -15.22
CA GLU A 103 -8.30 0.74 -13.88
C GLU A 103 -6.77 0.64 -13.92
N ALA A 104 -6.20 -0.27 -14.72
CA ALA A 104 -4.76 -0.34 -14.91
C ALA A 104 -4.18 0.95 -15.50
N ALA A 105 -4.87 1.57 -16.46
CA ALA A 105 -4.44 2.83 -17.06
C ALA A 105 -4.47 3.97 -16.05
N GLU A 106 -5.49 4.02 -15.19
CA GLU A 106 -5.60 5.00 -14.11
C GLU A 106 -4.55 4.76 -13.01
N TYR A 107 -4.39 3.51 -12.56
CA TYR A 107 -3.48 3.16 -11.47
C TYR A 107 -2.02 3.26 -11.87
N ALA A 108 -1.69 3.03 -13.14
CA ALA A 108 -0.34 3.28 -13.65
C ALA A 108 0.02 4.77 -13.64
N GLN A 109 -0.96 5.68 -13.74
CA GLN A 109 -0.75 7.13 -13.63
C GLN A 109 -0.64 7.61 -12.17
N ASP A 110 -1.16 6.83 -11.20
CA ASP A 110 -0.95 7.07 -9.77
C ASP A 110 0.48 6.69 -9.39
N TYR A 111 1.26 7.69 -8.96
CA TYR A 111 2.68 7.51 -8.64
C TYR A 111 2.89 6.47 -7.53
N TYR A 112 2.10 6.50 -6.46
CA TYR A 112 2.31 5.63 -5.31
C TYR A 112 1.89 4.19 -5.61
N LYS A 113 0.79 3.99 -6.35
CA LYS A 113 0.38 2.66 -6.79
C LYS A 113 1.42 2.05 -7.73
N ALA A 114 1.87 2.81 -8.71
CA ALA A 114 2.89 2.37 -9.65
C ALA A 114 4.25 2.11 -8.97
N ALA A 115 4.68 2.98 -8.05
CA ALA A 115 5.92 2.82 -7.29
C ALA A 115 5.89 1.56 -6.42
N ASN A 116 4.78 1.29 -5.74
CA ASN A 116 4.63 0.06 -4.95
C ASN A 116 4.64 -1.20 -5.81
N LEU A 117 4.03 -1.17 -7.00
CA LEU A 117 4.07 -2.31 -7.91
C LEU A 117 5.47 -2.50 -8.52
N ALA A 118 6.14 -1.41 -8.90
CA ALA A 118 7.52 -1.45 -9.38
C ALA A 118 8.48 -2.00 -8.32
N TRP A 119 8.33 -1.58 -7.06
CA TRP A 119 9.10 -2.14 -5.95
C TRP A 119 8.90 -3.64 -5.80
N TYR A 120 7.65 -4.11 -5.83
CA TYR A 120 7.34 -5.54 -5.79
C TYR A 120 8.07 -6.32 -6.90
N MET A 121 7.99 -5.83 -8.13
CA MET A 121 8.66 -6.48 -9.27
C MET A 121 10.19 -6.47 -9.13
N ILE A 122 10.77 -5.34 -8.74
CA ILE A 122 12.22 -5.14 -8.70
C ILE A 122 12.84 -5.84 -7.49
N TYR A 123 12.27 -5.63 -6.30
CA TYR A 123 12.85 -6.07 -5.05
C TYR A 123 12.33 -7.44 -4.63
N ASP A 124 11.01 -7.67 -4.62
CA ASP A 124 10.45 -8.93 -4.10
C ASP A 124 10.66 -10.07 -5.10
N LEU A 125 10.38 -9.83 -6.38
CA LEU A 125 10.55 -10.83 -7.44
C LEU A 125 11.95 -10.84 -8.05
N ASN A 126 12.81 -9.87 -7.71
CA ASN A 126 14.15 -9.71 -8.30
C ASN A 126 14.13 -9.53 -9.82
N GLU A 127 13.13 -8.84 -10.38
CA GLU A 127 12.90 -8.68 -11.82
C GLU A 127 13.17 -7.26 -12.36
N PRO A 128 14.38 -6.69 -12.21
CA PRO A 128 14.63 -5.34 -12.72
C PRO A 128 14.72 -5.27 -14.25
N TRP A 129 14.67 -6.40 -14.97
CA TRP A 129 14.75 -6.45 -16.43
C TRP A 129 13.49 -5.98 -17.16
N HIS A 130 12.37 -5.73 -16.46
CA HIS A 130 11.20 -5.06 -17.06
C HIS A 130 11.50 -3.62 -17.49
N TRP A 131 12.56 -3.03 -16.95
CA TRP A 131 13.09 -1.71 -17.32
C TRP A 131 14.52 -1.84 -17.83
N PRO A 132 14.78 -2.54 -18.95
CA PRO A 132 16.11 -3.06 -19.27
C PRO A 132 17.16 -1.97 -19.43
N LEU A 133 16.81 -0.85 -20.06
CA LEU A 133 17.74 0.26 -20.29
C LEU A 133 18.03 1.04 -19.00
N CYS A 134 16.99 1.43 -18.26
CA CYS A 134 17.15 2.19 -17.02
C CYS A 134 17.73 1.34 -15.89
N SER A 135 17.36 0.07 -15.77
CA SER A 135 17.93 -0.87 -14.81
C SER A 135 19.45 -0.99 -14.96
N ARG A 136 19.93 -1.15 -16.20
CA ARG A 136 21.36 -1.17 -16.50
C ARG A 136 22.03 0.17 -16.21
N LYS A 137 21.42 1.27 -16.67
CA LYS A 137 21.97 2.64 -16.50
C LYS A 137 22.12 3.01 -15.02
N LEU A 138 21.15 2.64 -14.19
CA LEU A 138 21.12 2.95 -12.76
C LEU A 138 21.86 1.90 -11.90
N GLY A 139 22.26 0.77 -12.48
CA GLY A 139 22.88 -0.32 -11.73
C GLY A 139 21.95 -0.93 -10.67
N ILE A 140 20.64 -1.02 -10.95
CA ILE A 140 19.62 -1.50 -10.01
C ILE A 140 20.03 -2.82 -9.32
N PRO A 141 20.54 -3.86 -10.01
CA PRO A 141 20.96 -5.09 -9.36
C PRO A 141 22.01 -4.90 -8.26
N ALA A 142 22.93 -3.95 -8.43
CA ALA A 142 23.94 -3.63 -7.40
C ALA A 142 23.32 -2.90 -6.22
N GLN A 143 22.44 -1.93 -6.48
CA GLN A 143 21.71 -1.23 -5.42
C GLN A 143 20.86 -2.20 -4.58
N LEU A 144 20.15 -3.14 -5.22
CA LEU A 144 19.35 -4.15 -4.51
C LEU A 144 20.18 -5.06 -3.61
N ARG A 145 21.39 -5.45 -4.02
CA ARG A 145 22.30 -6.21 -3.15
C ARG A 145 22.65 -5.43 -1.90
N ALA A 146 22.96 -4.14 -2.03
CA ALA A 146 23.22 -3.27 -0.89
C ALA A 146 21.98 -3.13 0.00
N ILE A 147 20.78 -2.96 -0.58
CA ILE A 147 19.53 -2.85 0.18
C ILE A 147 19.22 -4.13 0.95
N ARG A 148 19.35 -5.29 0.31
CA ARG A 148 19.11 -6.60 0.95
C ARG A 148 20.10 -6.90 2.07
N ALA A 149 21.35 -6.46 1.95
CA ALA A 149 22.34 -6.61 3.02
C ALA A 149 22.00 -5.82 4.29
N MET A 150 21.05 -4.86 4.21
CA MET A 150 20.52 -4.15 5.37
C MET A 150 19.22 -4.77 5.89
N ALA A 151 18.60 -5.71 5.19
CA ALA A 151 17.34 -6.34 5.62
C ALA A 151 17.56 -7.69 6.32
N GLY A 152 18.82 -8.15 6.39
CA GLY A 152 19.23 -9.44 6.96
C GLY A 152 20.34 -9.29 7.98
#